data_AF-A0A8J7NF58-F1
#
_entry.id   AF-A0A8J7NF58-F1
#
_cell.length_a   1.000
_cell.length_b   1.000
_cell.length_c   1.000
_cell.angle_alpha   90.00
_cell.angle_beta   90.00
_cell.angle_gamma   90.00
#
_symmetry.space_group_name_H-M   'P 1'
#
loop_
_entity.id
_entity.type
_entity.pdbx_description
1 polymer ?
#
loop_
_entity_poly.entity_id
_entity_poly.type
_entity_poly.pdbx_seq_one_letter_code
_entity_poly.pdbx_strand_id
1 'polypeptide(L)'
;MEAVELIVYISAAIILGVLVLGFLVNFNYESIYNGLKDVFFPSGETELPKDLQQLTVYEFGEYVYKCWKSCGYGEMDKVCGTVLVKESRDENGTMITNLNKETLFKPFLKLNWCDSIQCKSCGCGYREDVDMADMVLPHVVELSCDSARNGTLHIKG
;
A
#
# COMPACT_ATOMS: atom_id res chain seq x y z
N MET A 1 0.35 65.55 13.68
CA MET A 1 -0.08 64.31 14.35
C MET A 1 0.37 64.45 15.79
N GLU A 2 -0.58 64.61 16.71
CA GLU A 2 -0.25 64.83 18.11
C GLU A 2 0.25 63.52 18.71
N ALA A 3 1.22 63.58 19.64
CA ALA A 3 1.84 62.40 20.24
C ALA A 3 0.81 61.42 20.85
N VAL A 4 -0.36 61.93 21.22
CA VAL A 4 -1.50 61.16 21.74
C VAL A 4 -2.09 60.23 20.68
N GLU A 5 -2.26 60.69 19.43
CA GLU A 5 -2.79 59.85 18.34
C GLU A 5 -1.86 58.67 18.04
N LEU A 6 -0.55 58.90 18.03
CA LEU A 6 0.46 57.86 17.78
C LEU A 6 0.36 56.72 18.81
N ILE A 7 0.17 57.07 20.09
CA ILE A 7 0.05 56.09 21.18
C ILE A 7 -1.24 55.27 21.05
N VAL A 8 -2.34 55.89 20.62
CA VAL A 8 -3.61 55.19 20.36
C VAL A 8 -3.47 54.20 19.20
N TYR A 9 -2.77 54.57 18.13
CA TYR A 9 -2.54 53.65 17.00
C TYR A 9 -1.63 52.48 17.37
N ILE A 10 -0.55 52.73 18.13
CA ILE A 10 0.37 51.66 18.57
C ILE A 10 -0.35 50.68 19.50
N SER A 11 -1.13 51.17 20.47
CA SER A 11 -1.87 50.30 21.39
C SER A 11 -2.93 49.46 20.67
N ALA A 12 -3.67 50.05 19.72
CA ALA A 12 -4.63 49.30 18.90
C ALA A 12 -3.95 48.21 18.03
N ALA A 13 -2.79 48.51 17.45
CA ALA A 13 -2.04 47.55 16.64
C ALA A 13 -1.53 46.36 17.46
N ILE A 14 -1.09 46.60 18.70
CA ILE A 14 -0.65 45.54 19.62
C ILE A 14 -1.83 44.62 19.97
N ILE A 15 -3.00 45.19 20.29
CA ILE A 15 -4.20 44.41 20.63
C ILE A 15 -4.61 43.53 19.43
N LEU A 16 -4.65 44.10 18.22
CA LEU A 16 -4.94 43.35 17.00
C LEU A 16 -3.90 42.26 16.74
N GLY A 17 -2.62 42.54 16.95
CA GLY A 17 -1.54 41.57 16.78
C GLY A 17 -1.68 40.36 17.72
N VAL A 18 -2.01 40.60 18.99
CA VAL A 18 -2.22 39.54 19.98
C VAL A 18 -3.45 38.70 19.64
N LEU A 19 -4.54 39.32 19.18
CA LEU A 19 -5.74 38.60 18.75
C LEU A 19 -5.47 37.69 17.54
N VAL A 20 -4.74 38.18 16.54
CA VAL A 20 -4.38 37.38 15.36
C VAL A 20 -3.44 36.24 15.74
N LEU A 21 -2.45 36.49 16.59
CA LEU A 21 -1.55 35.44 17.08
C LEU A 21 -2.29 34.39 17.91
N GLY A 22 -3.18 34.81 18.80
CA GLY A 22 -4.02 33.90 19.59
C GLY A 22 -4.94 33.06 18.70
N PHE A 23 -5.48 33.65 17.65
CA PHE A 23 -6.23 32.93 16.63
C PHE A 23 -5.36 31.90 15.92
N LEU A 24 -4.17 32.27 15.44
CA LEU A 24 -3.25 31.36 14.73
C LEU A 24 -2.75 30.19 15.60
N VAL A 25 -2.45 30.44 16.89
CA VAL A 25 -2.01 29.39 17.83
C VAL A 25 -3.15 28.42 18.15
N ASN A 26 -4.39 28.92 18.26
CA ASN A 26 -5.55 28.10 18.54
C ASN A 26 -6.25 27.56 17.27
N PHE A 27 -5.73 27.91 16.09
CA PHE A 27 -6.27 27.45 14.81
C PHE A 27 -5.80 26.02 14.56
N ASN A 28 -6.61 25.05 14.95
CA ASN A 28 -6.34 23.65 14.65
C ASN A 28 -6.66 23.38 13.17
N TYR A 29 -5.68 23.70 12.32
CA TYR A 29 -5.75 23.56 10.86
C TYR A 29 -6.16 22.15 10.44
N GLU A 30 -5.74 21.14 11.21
CA GLU A 30 -6.01 19.73 10.95
C GLU A 30 -7.51 19.40 11.12
N SER A 31 -8.17 19.93 12.14
CA SER A 31 -9.59 19.70 12.39
C SER A 31 -10.48 20.35 11.33
N ILE A 32 -10.17 21.57 10.92
CA ILE A 32 -10.91 22.30 9.88
C ILE A 32 -10.64 21.69 8.50
N TYR A 33 -9.40 21.31 8.21
CA TYR A 33 -9.05 20.63 6.97
C TYR A 33 -9.76 19.28 6.85
N ASN A 34 -9.79 18.47 7.91
CA ASN A 34 -10.49 17.19 7.91
C ASN A 34 -12.01 17.37 7.80
N GLY A 35 -12.59 18.34 8.51
CA GLY A 35 -14.02 18.66 8.39
C GLY A 35 -14.41 19.19 7.00
N LEU A 36 -13.55 20.00 6.36
CA LEU A 36 -13.76 20.44 4.98
C LEU A 36 -13.54 19.31 3.98
N LYS A 37 -12.55 18.45 4.21
CA LYS A 37 -12.26 17.29 3.36
C LYS A 37 -13.48 16.37 3.30
N ASP A 38 -14.10 16.08 4.44
CA ASP A 38 -15.25 15.17 4.49
C ASP A 38 -16.52 15.75 3.83
N VAL A 39 -16.63 17.08 3.76
CA VAL A 39 -17.77 17.78 3.14
C VAL A 39 -17.57 18.00 1.64
N PHE A 40 -16.35 18.30 1.19
CA PHE A 40 -16.05 18.57 -0.22
C PHE A 40 -15.62 17.31 -0.99
N PHE A 41 -15.11 16.30 -0.29
CA PHE A 41 -14.74 14.99 -0.82
C PHE A 41 -15.43 13.89 0.01
N PRO A 42 -16.78 13.84 -0.01
CA PRO A 42 -17.51 12.75 0.64
C PRO A 42 -17.03 11.44 0.04
N SER A 43 -16.61 10.53 0.91
CA SER A 43 -15.92 9.29 0.60
C SER A 43 -16.67 8.49 -0.47
N GLY A 44 -16.25 8.66 -1.72
CA GLY A 44 -16.67 7.90 -2.88
C GLY A 44 -15.40 7.50 -3.61
N GLU A 45 -14.89 6.33 -3.24
CA GLU A 45 -14.04 5.43 -4.03
C GLU A 45 -13.37 6.05 -5.27
N THR A 46 -12.12 6.48 -5.13
CA THR A 46 -10.98 6.28 -6.06
C THR A 46 -9.85 7.26 -5.74
N GLU A 47 -9.42 7.34 -4.49
CA GLU A 47 -8.04 7.75 -4.21
C GLU A 47 -7.20 6.48 -4.16
N LEU A 48 -6.44 6.20 -5.24
CA LEU A 48 -5.31 5.28 -5.15
C LEU A 48 -4.46 5.74 -3.95
N PRO A 49 -4.20 4.87 -2.96
CA PRO A 49 -3.55 5.30 -1.73
C PRO A 49 -2.17 5.87 -2.05
N LYS A 50 -1.86 7.03 -1.46
CA LYS A 50 -0.56 7.71 -1.54
C LYS A 50 0.63 6.87 -1.00
N ASP A 51 0.34 5.68 -0.47
CA ASP A 51 1.31 4.68 -0.01
C ASP A 51 1.17 3.36 -0.79
N LEU A 52 1.16 3.40 -2.13
CA LEU A 52 1.41 2.19 -2.92
C LEU A 52 2.80 1.66 -2.56
N GLN A 53 2.85 0.67 -1.67
CA GLN A 53 4.09 0.08 -1.22
C GLN A 53 4.81 -0.50 -2.44
N GLN A 54 5.97 0.07 -2.74
CA GLN A 54 6.77 -0.32 -3.89
C GLN A 54 7.62 -1.51 -3.47
N LEU A 55 7.33 -2.68 -4.04
CA LEU A 55 8.02 -3.92 -3.74
C LEU A 55 8.80 -4.35 -4.98
N THR A 56 10.01 -4.84 -4.78
CA THR A 56 10.69 -5.64 -5.80
C THR A 56 9.95 -6.96 -5.99
N VAL A 57 10.20 -7.64 -7.11
CA VAL A 57 9.65 -8.98 -7.40
C VAL A 57 9.90 -9.98 -6.25
N TYR A 58 11.06 -9.91 -5.60
CA TYR A 58 11.39 -10.78 -4.47
C TYR A 58 10.59 -10.44 -3.23
N GLU A 59 10.49 -9.16 -2.89
CA GLU A 59 9.69 -8.69 -1.75
C GLU A 59 8.19 -8.93 -1.98
N PHE A 60 7.74 -8.89 -3.23
CA PHE A 60 6.37 -9.22 -3.61
C PHE A 60 6.06 -10.69 -3.31
N GLY A 61 6.96 -11.63 -3.62
CA GLY A 61 6.80 -13.04 -3.25
C GLY A 61 6.66 -13.25 -1.74
N GLU A 62 7.49 -12.57 -0.94
CA GLU A 62 7.34 -12.57 0.52
C GLU A 62 6.00 -12.00 0.99
N TYR A 63 5.58 -10.90 0.37
CA TYR A 63 4.35 -10.20 0.71
C TYR A 63 3.12 -11.07 0.42
N VAL A 64 3.09 -11.78 -0.72
CA VAL A 64 2.07 -12.77 -1.06
C VAL A 64 1.95 -13.84 0.03
N TYR A 65 3.07 -14.39 0.48
CA TYR A 65 3.04 -15.41 1.54
C TYR A 65 2.57 -14.87 2.88
N LYS A 66 3.09 -13.71 3.30
CA LYS A 66 2.70 -13.08 4.57
C LYS A 66 1.20 -12.79 4.54
N CYS A 67 0.69 -12.32 3.40
CA CYS A 67 -0.74 -12.16 3.17
C CYS A 67 -1.49 -13.49 3.35
N TRP A 68 -1.10 -14.54 2.63
CA TRP A 68 -1.76 -15.85 2.68
C TRP A 68 -1.75 -16.47 4.08
N LYS A 69 -0.61 -16.43 4.76
CA LYS A 69 -0.48 -16.87 6.16
C LYS A 69 -1.37 -16.04 7.09
N SER A 70 -1.43 -14.72 6.89
CA SER A 70 -2.22 -13.83 7.74
C SER A 70 -3.74 -13.99 7.56
N CYS A 71 -4.18 -14.62 6.46
CA CYS A 71 -5.57 -14.98 6.22
C CYS A 71 -5.86 -16.46 6.52
N GLY A 72 -5.00 -17.11 7.33
CA GLY A 72 -5.17 -18.52 7.71
C GLY A 72 -5.07 -19.46 6.53
N TYR A 73 -4.18 -19.18 5.57
CA TYR A 73 -4.06 -19.93 4.32
C TYR A 73 -5.35 -19.93 3.47
N GLY A 74 -6.14 -18.86 3.56
CA GLY A 74 -7.38 -18.68 2.80
C GLY A 74 -8.64 -19.02 3.58
N GLU A 75 -8.53 -19.42 4.85
CA GLU A 75 -9.69 -19.67 5.72
C GLU A 75 -10.48 -18.40 6.06
N MET A 76 -9.90 -17.21 5.85
CA MET A 76 -10.51 -15.93 6.20
C MET A 76 -10.48 -14.93 5.04
N ASP A 77 -11.58 -14.17 4.90
CA ASP A 77 -11.64 -13.04 3.98
C ASP A 77 -10.73 -11.93 4.47
N LYS A 78 -9.80 -11.49 3.62
CA LYS A 78 -8.87 -10.41 3.98
C LYS A 78 -8.32 -9.72 2.76
N VAL A 79 -8.45 -8.40 2.72
CA VAL A 79 -7.70 -7.57 1.76
C VAL A 79 -6.35 -7.25 2.40
N CYS A 80 -5.28 -7.70 1.76
CA CYS A 80 -3.92 -7.48 2.24
C CYS A 80 -3.38 -6.12 1.82
N GLY A 81 -3.84 -5.61 0.68
CA GLY A 81 -3.52 -4.28 0.17
C GLY A 81 -3.19 -4.29 -1.32
N THR A 82 -2.94 -3.09 -1.85
CA THR A 82 -2.50 -2.86 -3.23
C THR A 82 -1.02 -2.46 -3.21
N VAL A 83 -0.20 -3.13 -4.02
CA VAL A 83 1.24 -2.91 -4.09
C VAL A 83 1.67 -2.62 -5.53
N LEU A 84 2.74 -1.84 -5.67
CA LEU A 84 3.39 -1.60 -6.94
C LEU A 84 4.61 -2.52 -7.05
N VAL A 85 4.61 -3.45 -8.00
CA VAL A 85 5.77 -4.33 -8.24
C VAL A 85 6.72 -3.68 -9.24
N LYS A 86 7.89 -3.30 -8.75
CA LYS A 86 8.98 -2.77 -9.55
C LYS A 86 9.79 -3.86 -10.21
N GLU A 87 10.34 -3.52 -11.37
CA GLU A 87 11.32 -4.35 -12.07
C GLU A 87 12.49 -4.71 -11.16
N SER A 88 12.94 -5.95 -11.27
CA SER A 88 14.07 -6.49 -10.51
C SER A 88 15.05 -7.17 -11.49
N ARG A 89 16.28 -7.43 -11.06
CA ARG A 89 17.23 -8.24 -11.83
C ARG A 89 17.32 -9.64 -11.23
N ASP A 90 17.33 -10.65 -12.08
CA ASP A 90 17.62 -12.01 -11.65
C ASP A 90 19.11 -12.19 -11.28
N GLU A 91 19.46 -13.37 -10.78
CA GLU A 91 20.84 -13.73 -10.41
C GLU A 91 21.82 -13.69 -11.60
N ASN A 92 21.30 -13.73 -12.84
CA ASN A 92 22.06 -13.64 -14.07
C ASN A 92 22.13 -12.20 -14.62
N GLY A 93 21.57 -11.22 -13.91
CA GLY A 93 21.55 -9.81 -14.30
C GLY A 93 20.49 -9.44 -15.34
N THR A 94 19.59 -10.37 -15.68
CA THR A 94 18.47 -10.16 -16.60
C THR A 94 17.39 -9.34 -15.93
N MET A 95 16.88 -8.31 -16.62
CA MET A 95 15.75 -7.53 -16.14
C MET A 95 14.47 -8.38 -16.16
N ILE A 96 13.85 -8.53 -15.00
CA ILE A 96 12.55 -9.14 -14.80
C ILE A 96 11.51 -8.03 -14.94
N THR A 97 10.94 -7.92 -16.13
CA THR A 97 9.84 -6.99 -16.44
C THR A 97 8.48 -7.64 -16.28
N ASN A 98 8.40 -8.96 -16.49
CA ASN A 98 7.17 -9.73 -16.41
C ASN A 98 7.22 -10.66 -15.19
N LEU A 99 6.26 -10.48 -14.30
CA LEU A 99 5.95 -11.44 -13.25
C LEU A 99 5.29 -12.66 -13.88
N ASN A 100 6.07 -13.72 -14.05
CA ASN A 100 5.57 -15.04 -14.43
C ASN A 100 5.60 -16.00 -13.22
N LYS A 101 4.95 -17.16 -13.39
CA LYS A 101 4.85 -18.22 -12.37
C LYS A 101 6.21 -18.58 -11.76
N GLU A 102 7.20 -18.84 -12.60
CA GLU A 102 8.52 -19.30 -12.17
C GLU A 102 9.27 -18.23 -11.38
N THR A 103 9.11 -16.97 -11.79
CA THR A 103 9.70 -15.81 -11.12
C THR A 103 9.10 -15.60 -9.75
N LEU A 104 7.78 -15.79 -9.61
CA LEU A 104 7.11 -15.76 -8.31
C LEU A 104 7.61 -16.87 -7.38
N PHE A 105 7.88 -18.07 -7.90
CA PHE A 105 8.31 -19.24 -7.13
C PHE A 105 9.78 -19.26 -6.72
N LYS A 106 10.66 -18.50 -7.37
CA LYS A 106 12.07 -18.37 -6.96
C LYS A 106 12.25 -17.83 -5.52
N PRO A 107 11.57 -16.75 -5.09
CA PRO A 107 11.59 -16.30 -3.70
C PRO A 107 11.12 -17.39 -2.71
N PHE A 108 10.06 -18.11 -3.07
CA PHE A 108 9.48 -19.17 -2.24
C PHE A 108 10.45 -20.34 -1.99
N LEU A 109 11.23 -20.70 -3.01
CA LEU A 109 12.33 -21.68 -2.90
C LEU A 109 13.40 -21.23 -1.90
N LYS A 110 13.85 -19.97 -1.99
CA LYS A 110 14.89 -19.42 -1.09
C LYS A 110 14.46 -19.42 0.38
N LEU A 111 13.16 -19.28 0.62
CA LEU A 111 12.56 -19.27 1.96
C LEU A 111 12.17 -20.67 2.45
N ASN A 112 12.47 -21.70 1.67
CA ASN A 112 12.24 -23.11 1.96
C ASN A 112 10.75 -23.44 2.24
N TRP A 113 9.82 -22.79 1.53
CA TRP A 113 8.37 -23.05 1.68
C TRP A 113 7.85 -24.13 0.73
N CYS A 114 8.69 -25.11 0.39
CA CYS A 114 8.30 -26.20 -0.51
C CYS A 114 7.23 -27.14 0.04
N ASP A 115 6.98 -27.09 1.34
CA ASP A 115 5.87 -27.84 1.94
C ASP A 115 4.51 -27.17 1.70
N SER A 116 4.50 -25.86 1.42
CA SER A 116 3.27 -25.07 1.24
C SER A 116 2.95 -24.75 -0.22
N ILE A 117 3.87 -25.04 -1.14
CA ILE A 117 3.83 -24.59 -2.53
C ILE A 117 4.18 -25.71 -3.49
N GLN A 118 3.53 -25.74 -4.65
CA GLN A 118 3.73 -26.74 -5.69
C GLN A 118 4.22 -26.10 -6.99
N CYS A 119 5.45 -26.41 -7.38
CA CYS A 119 6.04 -26.01 -8.66
C CYS A 119 7.07 -27.05 -9.15
N LYS A 120 6.79 -27.71 -10.28
CA LYS A 120 7.66 -28.73 -10.88
C LYS A 120 8.90 -28.17 -11.57
N SER A 121 8.79 -27.09 -12.35
CA SER A 121 9.98 -26.46 -12.96
C SER A 121 10.94 -25.90 -11.90
N CYS A 122 10.40 -25.63 -10.71
CA CYS A 122 11.14 -25.17 -9.54
C CYS A 122 11.64 -26.31 -8.62
N GLY A 123 11.18 -27.56 -8.81
CA GLY A 123 11.54 -28.70 -7.96
C GLY A 123 10.96 -28.67 -6.52
N CYS A 124 9.75 -28.15 -6.33
CA CYS A 124 9.18 -27.81 -5.02
C CYS A 124 7.74 -28.37 -4.88
N GLY A 125 7.42 -29.09 -3.79
CA GLY A 125 6.08 -29.66 -3.50
C GLY A 125 5.93 -31.18 -3.69
N TYR A 126 4.90 -31.78 -3.06
CA TYR A 126 4.66 -33.24 -2.99
C TYR A 126 3.68 -33.83 -4.03
N ARG A 127 2.98 -33.02 -4.83
CA ARG A 127 1.96 -33.48 -5.80
C ARG A 127 2.19 -32.91 -7.20
N GLU A 128 1.69 -33.64 -8.20
CA GLU A 128 1.76 -33.32 -9.62
C GLU A 128 1.14 -31.96 -9.94
N ASP A 129 1.95 -31.13 -10.62
CA ASP A 129 1.60 -29.97 -11.44
C ASP A 129 0.24 -29.32 -11.20
N VAL A 130 0.23 -28.17 -10.52
CA VAL A 130 -0.82 -27.18 -10.78
C VAL A 130 -0.53 -26.56 -12.13
N ASP A 131 -1.10 -27.13 -13.18
CA ASP A 131 -1.09 -26.55 -14.52
C ASP A 131 -1.90 -25.25 -14.48
N MET A 132 -1.18 -24.14 -14.43
CA MET A 132 -1.75 -22.80 -14.38
C MET A 132 -1.33 -22.12 -15.67
N ALA A 133 -2.28 -21.50 -16.36
CA ALA A 133 -1.99 -20.69 -17.52
C ALA A 133 -0.91 -19.65 -17.20
N ASP A 134 -0.09 -19.32 -18.19
CA ASP A 134 0.91 -18.26 -18.07
C ASP A 134 0.21 -16.97 -17.62
N MET A 135 0.46 -16.59 -16.37
CA MET A 135 -0.05 -15.38 -15.78
C MET A 135 0.99 -14.29 -15.97
N VAL A 136 0.62 -13.24 -16.70
CA VAL A 136 1.39 -11.99 -16.76
C VAL A 136 0.71 -11.03 -15.80
N LEU A 137 1.32 -10.80 -14.64
CA LEU A 137 0.78 -9.85 -13.68
C LEU A 137 1.15 -8.42 -14.07
N PRO A 138 0.19 -7.47 -14.02
CA PRO A 138 0.49 -6.05 -14.20
C PRO A 138 1.29 -5.50 -13.01
N HIS A 139 1.90 -4.32 -13.19
CA HIS A 139 2.76 -3.70 -12.19
C HIS A 139 2.03 -3.24 -10.91
N VAL A 140 0.71 -3.11 -10.95
CA VAL A 140 -0.11 -2.76 -9.79
C VAL A 140 -0.94 -3.98 -9.46
N VAL A 141 -0.84 -4.45 -8.22
CA VAL A 141 -1.45 -5.70 -7.82
C VAL A 141 -2.16 -5.54 -6.48
N GLU A 142 -3.44 -5.87 -6.43
CA GLU A 142 -4.23 -6.03 -5.22
C GLU A 142 -4.23 -7.50 -4.79
N LEU A 143 -3.90 -7.73 -3.53
CA LEU A 143 -3.90 -9.04 -2.91
C LEU A 143 -5.07 -9.16 -1.93
N SER A 144 -5.88 -10.20 -2.11
CA SER A 144 -6.98 -10.53 -1.21
C SER A 144 -7.13 -12.05 -1.05
N CYS A 145 -7.62 -12.48 0.11
CA CYS A 145 -8.09 -13.84 0.34
C CYS A 145 -9.62 -13.82 0.33
N ASP A 146 -10.21 -14.81 -0.32
CA ASP A 146 -11.66 -15.03 -0.38
C ASP A 146 -11.95 -16.46 0.08
N SER A 147 -12.47 -16.57 1.29
CA SER A 147 -12.87 -17.83 1.93
C SER A 147 -14.03 -18.51 1.19
N ALA A 148 -14.86 -17.76 0.48
CA ALA A 148 -15.98 -18.30 -0.30
C ALA A 148 -15.50 -19.07 -1.55
N ARG A 149 -14.25 -18.88 -1.97
CA ARG A 149 -13.64 -19.54 -3.14
C ARG A 149 -12.62 -20.59 -2.76
N ASN A 150 -12.91 -21.39 -1.73
CA ASN A 150 -12.09 -22.56 -1.37
C ASN A 150 -10.68 -22.18 -0.86
N GLY A 151 -10.54 -20.99 -0.26
CA GLY A 151 -9.28 -20.52 0.32
C GLY A 151 -8.22 -20.08 -0.69
N THR A 152 -8.63 -19.65 -1.88
CA THR A 152 -7.69 -19.15 -2.89
C THR A 152 -7.28 -17.71 -2.63
N LEU A 153 -5.98 -17.45 -2.79
CA LEU A 153 -5.44 -16.10 -2.83
C LEU A 153 -5.72 -15.48 -4.20
N HIS A 154 -6.37 -14.32 -4.18
CA HIS A 154 -6.70 -13.53 -5.36
C HIS A 154 -5.66 -12.44 -5.58
N ILE A 155 -5.15 -12.43 -6.80
CA ILE A 155 -4.25 -11.43 -7.31
C ILE A 155 -5.01 -10.67 -8.40
N LYS A 156 -5.48 -9.47 -8.10
CA LYS A 156 -6.15 -8.59 -9.07
C LYS A 156 -5.16 -7.54 -9.54
N GLY A 157 -5.24 -7.16 -10.80
CA GLY A 157 -4.35 -6.19 -11.41
C GLY A 157 -5.05 -5.37 -12.47
#